data_AF-A0A958J4A5-F1
#
_entry.id   AF-A0A958J4A5-F1
#
_cell.length_a   1.000
_cell.length_b   1.000
_cell.length_c   1.000
_cell.angle_alpha   90.00
_cell.angle_beta   90.00
_cell.angle_gamma   90.00
#
_symmetry.space_group_name_H-M   'P 1'
#
loop_
_entity.id
_entity.type
_entity.pdbx_description
1 polymer ?
#
loop_
_entity_poly.entity_id
_entity_poly.type
_entity_poly.pdbx_seq_one_letter_code
_entity_poly.pdbx_strand_id
1 'polypeptide(L)' 'MELVSSANSQPKTFCDHCGLPLNIELQKSIDEYDQKRFCCHGCQSVYSIIHDLGLEQFYTLRDRTAD' A
#
# COMPACT_ATOMS: atom_id res chain seq x y z
N MET A 1 -22.83 -32.59 -6.46
CA MET A 1 -22.18 -31.54 -7.27
C MET A 1 -21.36 -30.71 -6.31
N GLU A 2 -20.05 -30.80 -6.42
CA GLU A 2 -19.09 -30.56 -5.34
C GLU A 2 -18.89 -29.09 -4.98
N LEU A 3 -18.66 -28.89 -3.69
CA LEU A 3 -18.27 -27.66 -3.02
C LEU A 3 -16.88 -27.22 -3.52
N VAL A 4 -16.76 -25.98 -4.02
CA VAL A 4 -15.45 -25.31 -4.11
C VAL A 4 -15.56 -23.97 -3.39
N SER A 5 -15.40 -24.04 -2.08
CA SER A 5 -15.07 -22.89 -1.23
C SER A 5 -13.55 -22.79 -1.20
N SER A 6 -12.97 -22.03 -2.13
CA SER A 6 -11.56 -21.63 -2.04
C SER A 6 -11.51 -20.13 -1.72
N ALA A 7 -11.78 -19.80 -0.46
CA ALA A 7 -11.48 -18.47 0.07
C ALA A 7 -9.96 -18.39 0.25
N ASN A 8 -9.26 -18.06 -0.84
CA ASN A 8 -7.82 -17.84 -0.82
C ASN A 8 -7.54 -16.59 0.03
N SER A 9 -7.21 -16.81 1.30
CA SER A 9 -6.82 -15.76 2.24
C SER A 9 -5.36 -15.38 1.96
N GLN A 10 -5.12 -14.81 0.78
CA GLN A 10 -3.82 -14.25 0.44
C GLN A 10 -3.49 -13.14 1.44
N PRO A 11 -2.24 -13.06 1.93
CA PRO A 11 -1.82 -11.96 2.77
C PRO A 11 -2.02 -10.66 1.99
N LYS A 12 -3.00 -9.85 2.41
CA LYS A 12 -3.21 -8.51 1.87
C LYS A 12 -2.06 -7.66 2.37
N THR A 13 -1.03 -7.48 1.55
CA THR A 13 -0.06 -6.42 1.74
C THR A 13 -0.73 -5.10 1.38
N PHE A 14 -0.33 -4.00 2.01
CA PHE A 14 -0.91 -2.67 1.78
C PHE A 14 0.18 -1.72 1.32
N CYS A 15 -0.22 -0.69 0.56
CA CYS A 15 0.67 0.37 0.13
C CYS A 15 1.11 1.22 1.33
N ASP A 16 2.41 1.40 1.51
CA ASP A 16 2.99 2.20 2.61
C ASP A 16 2.66 3.70 2.51
N HIS A 17 2.17 4.17 1.36
CA HIS A 17 1.76 5.57 1.18
C HIS A 17 0.25 5.78 1.33
N CYS A 18 -0.55 5.09 0.49
CA CYS A 18 -1.99 5.31 0.39
C CYS A 18 -2.82 4.28 1.19
N GLY A 19 -2.21 3.28 1.82
CA GLY A 19 -2.92 2.28 2.63
C GLY A 19 -3.90 1.39 1.85
N LEU A 20 -3.95 1.48 0.51
CA LEU A 20 -4.78 0.61 -0.31
C LEU A 20 -4.16 -0.80 -0.38
N PRO A 21 -4.99 -1.85 -0.50
CA PRO A 21 -4.50 -3.21 -0.66
C PRO A 21 -3.67 -3.33 -1.95
N LEU A 22 -2.50 -3.93 -1.83
CA LEU A 22 -1.68 -4.36 -2.95
C LEU A 22 -2.23 -5.69 -3.43
N ASN A 23 -2.74 -5.70 -4.65
CA ASN A 23 -3.24 -6.91 -5.27
C ASN A 23 -2.07 -7.53 -6.05
N ILE A 24 -1.18 -8.25 -5.37
CA ILE A 24 0.05 -8.82 -5.99
C ILE A 24 -0.28 -9.64 -7.26
N GLU A 25 -1.43 -10.34 -7.27
CA GLU A 25 -1.86 -11.14 -8.43
C GLU A 25 -2.36 -10.29 -9.62
N LEU A 26 -2.87 -9.09 -9.37
CA LEU A 26 -3.44 -8.19 -10.38
C LEU A 26 -2.49 -7.06 -10.79
N GLN A 27 -1.62 -6.63 -9.88
CA GLN A 27 -0.58 -5.64 -10.15
C GLN A 27 0.63 -6.35 -10.74
N LYS A 28 0.87 -6.12 -12.03
CA LYS A 28 2.04 -6.64 -12.77
C LYS A 28 3.39 -6.25 -12.14
N SER A 29 3.41 -5.20 -11.32
CA SER A 29 4.59 -4.70 -10.64
C SER A 29 4.18 -3.99 -9.36
N ILE A 30 4.83 -4.34 -8.25
CA ILE A 30 4.87 -3.53 -7.03
C ILE A 30 6.13 -2.70 -7.10
N ASP A 31 6.01 -1.41 -6.85
CA ASP A 31 7.19 -0.55 -6.69
C ASP A 31 7.74 -0.78 -5.28
N GLU A 32 8.98 -1.29 -5.18
CA GLU A 32 9.68 -1.50 -3.91
C GLU A 32 10.80 -0.47 -3.77
N TYR A 33 10.80 0.28 -2.68
CA TYR A 33 11.83 1.27 -2.35
C TYR A 33 12.06 1.28 -0.84
N ASP A 34 13.32 1.14 -0.41
CA ASP A 34 13.69 1.17 1.02
C ASP A 34 12.87 0.22 1.91
N GLN A 35 12.68 -1.02 1.46
CA GLN A 35 11.84 -2.05 2.11
C GLN A 35 10.34 -1.70 2.22
N LYS A 36 9.89 -0.64 1.53
CA LYS A 36 8.49 -0.22 1.42
C LYS A 36 7.90 -0.62 0.08
N ARG A 37 6.58 -0.82 0.05
CA ARG A 37 5.83 -1.28 -1.13
C ARG A 37 4.76 -0.27 -1.51
N PHE A 38 4.67 0.01 -2.81
CA PHE A 38 3.74 0.99 -3.35
C PHE A 38 2.89 0.41 -4.47
N CYS A 39 1.62 0.84 -4.53
CA CYS A 39 0.70 0.41 -5.58
C CYS A 39 1.00 1.05 -6.94
N CYS A 40 1.83 2.10 -6.97
CA CYS A 40 2.26 2.79 -8.17
C CYS A 40 3.45 3.72 -7.88
N HIS A 41 4.17 4.10 -8.94
CA HIS A 41 5.28 5.06 -8.89
C HIS A 41 4.88 6.38 -8.21
N GLY A 42 3.67 6.88 -8.44
CA GLY A 42 3.20 8.12 -7.81
C GLY A 42 3.16 8.02 -6.27
N CYS A 43 2.74 6.88 -5.73
CA CYS A 43 2.76 6.64 -4.28
C CYS A 43 4.19 6.61 -3.74
N GLN A 44 5.12 6.01 -4.47
CA GLN A 44 6.54 5.99 -4.13
C GLN A 44 7.13 7.41 -4.16
N SER A 45 6.87 8.21 -5.19
CA SER A 45 7.37 9.58 -5.29
C SER A 45 6.89 10.47 -4.14
N VAL A 46 5.59 10.43 -3.83
CA VAL A 46 5.05 11.24 -2.72
C VAL A 46 5.61 10.76 -1.38
N TYR A 47 5.71 9.45 -1.17
CA TYR A 47 6.35 8.90 0.03
C TYR A 47 7.79 9.41 0.18
N SER A 48 8.60 9.38 -0.88
CA SER A 48 9.97 9.89 -0.86
C SER A 48 10.03 11.38 -0.54
N ILE A 49 9.16 12.21 -1.15
CA ILE A 49 9.10 13.66 -0.85
C ILE A 49 8.73 13.91 0.61
N ILE A 50 7.75 13.18 1.15
CA ILE A 50 7.33 13.33 2.55
C ILE A 50 8.49 13.01 3.50
N HIS A 51 9.24 11.93 3.23
CA HIS A 51 10.38 11.53 4.08
C HIS A 51 11.56 12.48 3.95
N ASP A 52 11.93 12.87 2.72
CA ASP A 52 13.05 13.76 2.45
C ASP A 52 12.87 15.14 3.10
N LEU A 53 11.62 15.64 3.12
CA LEU A 53 11.27 16.91 3.74
C LEU A 53 10.90 16.81 5.23
N GLY A 54 10.95 15.62 5.83
CA GLY A 54 10.57 15.41 7.24
C GLY A 54 9.10 15.69 7.55
N LEU A 55 8.20 15.50 6.57
CA LEU A 55 6.77 15.80 6.67
C LEU A 55 5.93 14.60 7.15
N GLU A 56 6.55 13.66 7.87
CA GLU A 56 5.92 12.40 8.32
C GLU A 56 4.68 12.62 9.20
N GLN A 57 4.55 13.79 9.83
CA GLN A 57 3.34 14.24 10.53
C GLN A 57 2.07 14.18 9.66
N PHE A 58 2.20 14.22 8.33
CA PHE A 58 1.10 13.98 7.39
C PHE A 58 0.36 12.67 7.67
N TYR A 59 1.09 11.59 7.99
CA TYR A 59 0.49 10.28 8.24
C TYR A 59 -0.37 10.25 9.51
N THR A 60 0.02 11.03 10.54
CA THR A 60 -0.79 11.18 11.76
C THR A 60 -2.08 11.95 11.50
N LEU A 61 -2.04 12.99 10.65
CA LEU A 61 -3.22 13.77 10.29
C LEU A 61 -4.22 12.94 9.48
N ARG A 62 -3.70 12.13 8.54
CA ARG A 62 -4.49 11.24 7.69
C ARG A 62 -5.33 10.25 8.50
N ASP A 63 -4.73 9.61 9.50
CA ASP A 63 -5.40 8.60 10.34
C ASP A 63 -6.60 9.20 11.09
N ARG A 64 -6.48 10.46 11.55
CA ARG A 64 -7.55 11.17 12.27
C ARG A 64 -8.76 11.54 11.41
N THR A 65 -8.62 11.54 10.08
CA THR A 65 -9.69 11.89 9.15
C THR A 65 -10.43 10.69 8.56
N ALA A 66 -10.05 9.47 8.97
CA ALA A 66 -10.66 8.23 8.47
C ALA A 66 -11.89 7.76 9.28
N ASP A 67 -12.48 8.64 10.11
CA ASP A 67 -13.74 8.44 10.87
C ASP A 67 -14.97 8.86 10.04
#